data_AF-A0AAX2A751-F1
#
_entry.id   AF-A0AAX2A751-F1
#
_cell.length_a   1.000
_cell.length_b   1.000
_cell.length_c   1.000
_cell.angle_alpha   90.00
_cell.angle_beta   90.00
_cell.angle_gamma   90.00
#
_symmetry.space_group_name_H-M   'P 1'
#
loop_
_entity.id
_entity.type
_entity.pdbx_description
1 polymer ?
#
loop_
_entity_poly.entity_id
_entity_poly.type
_entity_poly.pdbx_seq_one_letter_code
_entity_poly.pdbx_strand_id
1 'polypeptide(L)'
;MLFLKIMENELPNLNKKLAQWAYAGIGGYGDPKIHWAKYMVVFKNETKEIEMEKMDTYIKNILQNTKGQMGTSFQWTYPSKKKGKSIQLKGKIV
;
A
#
# COMPACT_ATOMS: atom_id res chain seq x y z
N MET A 1 -4.70 11.94 -21.56
CA MET A 1 -3.23 11.74 -21.44
C MET A 1 -2.56 12.73 -20.46
N LEU A 2 -3.12 13.94 -20.22
CA LEU A 2 -2.61 14.91 -19.22
C LEU A 2 -2.72 14.43 -17.75
N PHE A 3 -3.83 13.75 -17.42
CA PHE A 3 -4.12 13.30 -16.05
C PHE A 3 -3.13 12.26 -15.52
N LEU A 4 -2.68 11.34 -16.39
CA LEU A 4 -1.70 10.33 -16.03
C LEU A 4 -0.35 10.96 -15.66
N LYS A 5 0.09 11.98 -16.43
CA LYS A 5 1.33 12.71 -16.15
C LYS A 5 1.28 13.45 -14.81
N ILE A 6 0.14 14.05 -14.46
CA ILE A 6 -0.04 14.68 -13.15
C ILE A 6 0.11 13.62 -12.05
N MET A 7 -0.55 12.48 -12.19
CA MET A 7 -0.46 11.40 -11.21
C MET A 7 0.97 10.85 -11.07
N GLU A 8 1.68 10.68 -12.19
CA GLU A 8 3.09 10.24 -12.20
C GLU A 8 4.05 11.22 -11.52
N ASN A 9 3.73 12.52 -11.51
CA ASN A 9 4.54 13.54 -10.84
C ASN A 9 4.19 13.69 -9.35
N GLU A 10 2.91 13.61 -9.01
CA GLU A 10 2.43 13.90 -7.65
C GLU A 10 2.41 12.68 -6.73
N LEU A 11 2.01 11.50 -7.24
CA LEU A 11 1.91 10.29 -6.42
C LEU A 11 3.23 9.83 -5.78
N PRO A 12 4.41 9.95 -6.41
CA PRO A 12 5.67 9.59 -5.75
C PRO A 12 5.88 10.36 -4.44
N ASN A 13 5.53 11.64 -4.40
CA ASN A 13 5.65 12.50 -3.22
C ASN A 13 4.68 12.08 -2.10
N LEU A 14 3.58 11.42 -2.46
CA LEU A 14 2.54 10.94 -1.55
C LEU A 14 2.66 9.45 -1.25
N ASN A 15 3.63 8.73 -1.85
CA ASN A 15 3.68 7.27 -1.83
C ASN A 15 3.76 6.70 -0.40
N LYS A 16 4.51 7.37 0.50
CA LYS A 16 4.55 6.99 1.92
C LYS A 16 3.18 7.11 2.59
N LYS A 17 2.48 8.23 2.39
CA LYS A 17 1.13 8.45 2.95
C LYS A 17 0.12 7.46 2.37
N LEU A 18 0.24 7.16 1.07
CA LEU A 18 -0.59 6.15 0.41
C LEU A 18 -0.36 4.76 1.00
N ALA A 19 0.90 4.37 1.24
CA ALA A 19 1.23 3.09 1.86
C ALA A 19 0.74 3.01 3.31
N GLN A 20 0.90 4.08 4.09
CA GLN A 20 0.37 4.19 5.45
C GLN A 20 -1.16 4.02 5.47
N TRP A 21 -1.87 4.68 4.55
CA TRP A 21 -3.31 4.53 4.43
C TRP A 21 -3.72 3.12 4.02
N ALA A 22 -3.09 2.57 2.98
CA ALA A 22 -3.48 1.29 2.39
C ALA A 22 -3.15 0.07 3.26
N TYR A 23 -1.96 0.03 3.89
CA TYR A 23 -1.53 -1.11 4.71
C TYR A 23 -1.92 -0.99 6.18
N ALA A 24 -1.99 0.24 6.71
CA ALA A 24 -2.14 0.47 8.15
C ALA A 24 -3.44 1.18 8.54
N GLY A 25 -4.22 1.67 7.57
CA GLY A 25 -5.40 2.48 7.83
C GLY A 25 -5.10 3.92 8.30
N ILE A 26 -3.83 4.31 8.37
CA ILE A 26 -3.41 5.62 8.88
C ILE A 26 -3.91 6.74 7.95
N GLY A 27 -4.56 7.75 8.53
CA GLY A 27 -5.23 8.81 7.78
C GLY A 27 -6.56 8.39 7.13
N GLY A 28 -7.01 7.15 7.37
CA GLY A 28 -8.34 6.66 7.01
C GLY A 28 -9.37 6.93 8.11
N TYR A 29 -10.61 6.48 7.87
CA TYR A 29 -11.70 6.57 8.84
C TYR A 29 -11.52 5.61 10.01
N GLY A 30 -12.02 5.99 11.19
CA GLY A 30 -12.01 5.15 12.39
C GLY A 30 -11.21 5.76 13.55
N ASP A 31 -11.18 5.06 14.69
CA ASP A 31 -10.40 5.47 15.85
C ASP A 31 -8.91 5.11 15.65
N PRO A 32 -7.98 6.09 15.63
CA PRO A 32 -6.55 5.84 15.47
C PRO A 32 -5.93 4.93 16.54
N LYS A 33 -6.54 4.82 17.72
CA LYS A 33 -6.04 3.98 18.82
C LYS A 33 -6.40 2.51 18.65
N ILE A 34 -7.47 2.23 17.90
CA ILE A 34 -8.05 0.88 17.77
C ILE A 34 -7.87 0.33 16.36
N HIS A 35 -8.16 1.12 15.33
CA HIS A 35 -8.26 0.63 13.95
C HIS A 35 -6.96 0.76 13.15
N TRP A 36 -6.00 1.57 13.59
CA TRP A 36 -4.73 1.73 12.87
C TRP A 36 -3.75 0.62 13.27
N ALA A 37 -3.30 -0.15 12.28
CA ALA A 37 -2.42 -1.28 12.51
C ALA A 37 -1.01 -0.81 12.90
N LYS A 38 -0.50 -1.33 14.02
CA LYS A 38 0.86 -1.06 14.51
C LYS A 38 1.89 -2.08 14.02
N TYR A 39 1.42 -3.26 13.62
CA TYR A 39 2.25 -4.37 13.17
C TYR A 39 1.64 -5.01 11.93
N MET A 40 2.51 -5.50 11.05
CA MET A 40 2.16 -6.42 9.97
C MET A 40 2.56 -7.82 10.41
N VAL A 41 1.69 -8.80 10.18
CA VAL A 41 1.98 -10.22 10.40
C VAL A 41 1.92 -10.92 9.05
N VAL A 42 3.01 -11.57 8.66
CA VAL A 42 3.14 -12.28 7.39
C VAL A 42 3.42 -13.74 7.67
N PHE A 43 2.67 -14.63 7.02
CA PHE A 43 2.98 -16.04 6.99
C PHE A 43 3.74 -16.37 5.70
N LYS A 44 4.99 -16.80 5.82
CA LYS A 44 5.83 -17.19 4.70
C LYS A 44 5.56 -18.64 4.34
N ASN A 45 4.91 -18.85 3.20
CA ASN A 45 4.46 -20.18 2.79
C ASN A 45 5.62 -21.12 2.49
N GLU A 46 6.76 -20.60 2.03
CA GLU A 46 7.95 -21.37 1.67
C GLU A 46 8.66 -21.91 2.90
N THR A 47 8.84 -21.08 3.93
CA THR A 47 9.55 -21.44 5.17
C THR A 47 8.65 -21.96 6.28
N LYS A 48 7.32 -21.78 6.15
CA LYS A 48 6.31 -22.04 7.19
C LYS A 48 6.50 -21.20 8.45
N GLU A 49 7.13 -20.04 8.32
CA GLU A 49 7.38 -19.12 9.43
C GLU A 49 6.37 -17.98 9.48
N ILE A 50 6.17 -17.45 10.69
CA ILE A 50 5.42 -16.23 10.92
C ILE A 50 6.43 -15.13 11.24
N GLU A 51 6.37 -14.05 10.49
CA GLU A 51 7.12 -12.83 10.78
C GLU A 51 6.17 -11.73 11.21
N MET A 52 6.60 -10.96 12.20
CA MET A 52 5.89 -9.79 12.68
C MET A 52 6.84 -8.59 12.64
N GLU A 53 6.42 -7.54 11.94
CA GLU A 53 7.21 -6.32 11.80
C GLU A 53 6.38 -5.10 12.21
N LYS A 54 7.03 -4.10 12.82
CA LYS A 54 6.40 -2.80 13.08
C LYS A 54 6.00 -2.17 11.74
N MET A 55 4.80 -1.62 11.69
CA MET A 55 4.21 -1.13 10.43
C MET A 55 5.07 -0.06 9.74
N ASP A 56 5.72 0.83 10.50
CA ASP A 56 6.63 1.83 9.93
C ASP A 56 7.86 1.20 9.24
N THR A 57 8.42 0.15 9.84
CA THR A 57 9.54 -0.59 9.24
C THR A 57 9.07 -1.35 7.99
N TYR A 58 7.92 -2.01 8.08
CA TYR A 58 7.33 -2.74 6.96
C TYR A 58 7.05 -1.83 5.76
N ILE A 59 6.45 -0.66 6.00
CA ILE A 59 6.20 0.33 4.94
C ILE A 59 7.52 0.84 4.36
N LYS A 60 8.54 1.11 5.18
CA LYS A 60 9.86 1.52 4.67
C LYS A 60 10.45 0.45 3.74
N ASN A 61 10.39 -0.82 4.13
CA ASN A 61 10.86 -1.95 3.34
C ASN A 61 10.10 -2.08 2.01
N ILE A 62 8.76 -1.96 2.05
CA ILE A 62 7.92 -1.96 0.84
C ILE A 62 8.34 -0.85 -0.13
N LEU A 63 8.48 0.38 0.36
CA LEU A 63 8.80 1.55 -0.48
C LEU A 63 10.19 1.47 -1.11
N GLN A 64 11.14 0.81 -0.45
CA GLN A 64 12.50 0.64 -0.96
C GLN A 64 12.61 -0.52 -1.95
N ASN A 65 11.88 -1.62 -1.71
CA ASN A 65 12.09 -2.88 -2.42
C ASN A 65 11.00 -3.19 -3.46
N THR A 66 9.89 -2.43 -3.49
CA THR A 66 8.79 -2.67 -4.43
C THR A 66 8.56 -1.50 -5.37
N LYS A 67 8.52 -1.80 -6.67
CA LYS A 67 8.11 -0.87 -7.72
C LYS A 67 6.74 -1.27 -8.27
N GLY A 68 5.82 -0.32 -8.25
CA GLY A 68 4.48 -0.41 -8.81
C GLY A 68 4.32 0.47 -10.05
N GLN A 69 3.14 1.06 -10.20
CA GLN A 69 2.80 2.03 -11.25
C GLN A 69 2.81 3.46 -10.69
N MET A 70 2.97 4.45 -11.58
CA MET A 70 2.93 5.88 -11.27
C MET A 70 3.88 6.28 -10.12
N GLY A 71 5.05 5.62 -10.06
CA GLY A 71 6.05 5.82 -9.01
C GLY A 71 5.60 5.44 -7.59
N THR A 72 4.52 4.66 -7.47
CA THR A 72 4.07 4.08 -6.19
C THR A 72 4.57 2.65 -6.00
N SER A 73 4.42 2.09 -4.80
CA SER A 73 4.67 0.66 -4.54
C SER A 73 3.49 -0.25 -4.94
N PHE A 74 2.43 0.30 -5.53
CA PHE A 74 1.18 -0.42 -5.83
C PHE A 74 0.96 -0.62 -7.31
N GLN A 75 0.32 -1.74 -7.66
CA GLN A 75 -0.34 -1.89 -8.96
C GLN A 75 -1.76 -1.34 -8.85
N TRP A 76 -2.11 -0.44 -9.76
CA TRP A 76 -3.41 0.22 -9.79
C TRP A 76 -4.31 -0.49 -10.79
N THR A 77 -5.48 -0.90 -10.32
CA THR A 77 -6.44 -1.61 -11.16
C THR A 77 -7.86 -1.31 -10.72
N TYR A 78 -8.82 -2.02 -11.27
CA TYR A 78 -10.22 -1.99 -10.87
C TYR A 78 -10.60 -3.36 -10.32
N PRO A 79 -11.44 -3.44 -9.27
CA PRO A 79 -12.03 -4.70 -8.86
C PRO A 79 -12.78 -5.35 -10.04
N SER A 80 -12.84 -6.68 -10.03
CA SER A 80 -13.50 -7.44 -11.09
C SER A 80 -14.92 -6.92 -11.32
N LYS A 81 -15.26 -6.66 -12.59
CA LYS A 81 -16.56 -6.11 -13.02
C LYS A 81 -16.92 -4.70 -12.47
N LYS A 82 -15.94 -3.92 -11.97
CA LYS A 82 -16.15 -2.56 -11.42
C LYS A 82 -15.32 -1.47 -12.11
N LYS A 83 -14.87 -1.70 -13.34
CA LYS A 83 -14.13 -0.70 -14.15
C LYS A 83 -14.92 0.61 -14.24
N GLY A 84 -14.26 1.74 -13.97
CA GLY A 84 -14.86 3.08 -13.98
C GLY A 84 -15.71 3.43 -12.76
N LYS A 85 -15.88 2.51 -11.81
CA LYS A 85 -16.67 2.74 -10.58
C LYS A 85 -15.84 2.70 -9.30
N SER A 86 -14.77 1.89 -9.28
CA SER A 86 -13.87 1.81 -8.14
C SER A 86 -12.44 1.47 -8.55
N ILE A 87 -11.50 1.83 -7.68
CA ILE A 87 -10.07 1.56 -7.80
C ILE A 87 -9.72 0.44 -6.81
N GLN A 88 -8.80 -0.42 -7.20
CA GLN A 88 -8.13 -1.39 -6.34
C GLN A 88 -6.63 -1.14 -6.40
N LEU A 89 -6.00 -1.07 -5.22
CA LEU A 89 -4.56 -1.10 -5.08
C LEU A 89 -4.14 -2.53 -4.75
N LYS A 90 -3.22 -3.08 -5.53
CA LYS A 90 -2.58 -4.36 -5.23
C LYS A 90 -1.16 -4.10 -4.74
N GLY A 91 -0.94 -4.36 -3.46
CA GLY A 91 0.37 -4.26 -2.81
C GLY A 91 1.08 -5.60 -2.82
N LYS A 92 2.42 -5.59 -2.85
CA LYS A 92 3.21 -6.78 -2.56
C LYS A 92 3.26 -7.03 -1.05
N ILE A 93 3.55 -8.28 -0.70
CA ILE A 93 3.96 -8.69 0.64
C ILE A 93 5.45 -9.03 0.53
N VAL A 94 6.26 -8.53 1.46
CA VAL A 94 7.70 -8.79 1.58
C VAL A 94 7.98 -9.51 2.89
#